data_AF-A0A5R9A081-F1
#
_entry.id   AF-A0A5R9A081-F1
#
_cell.length_a   1.000
_cell.length_b   1.000
_cell.length_c   1.000
_cell.angle_alpha   90.00
_cell.angle_beta   90.00
_cell.angle_gamma   90.00
#
_symmetry.space_group_name_H-M   'P 1'
#
loop_
_entity.id
_entity.type
_entity.pdbx_description
1 polymer ?
#
loop_
_entity_poly.entity_id
_entity_poly.type
_entity_poly.pdbx_seq_one_letter_code
_entity_poly.pdbx_strand_id
1 'polypeptide(L)'
;MSDTPATPPAPPSPPAPGKSAPDRGMRVVLLLIVVSLVWYLLADRFTPYTQQARLQAYVVAVSAEVAGPVKRVAVGNNQEVRKGDVLFELDQEQYRIALQRAEADLDTVRRQIGASTAGIDSAQASLAAAQANERKARQDAERLQRLYQEDPGTVSVRRLESAQATREQAASQVAAARAEVERAREQQGGHDEDNAQLRSATANVAKARLDLERTTVRADSDGLITDLRTDVGHYVGPGSPVMTLIAIHDLWISADMTENNLGHLRNGTPVLVVLDSLPGELLKGRIRSIGYGVSVGQSTPPGSLPTVQNSREWLRSAQRFPVIVELDRDQLESPAGLRVGGQAEVMALPSEGNPLNLLGRVFMWLMSWLSYAY
;
A
#
# COMPACT_ATOMS: atom_id res chain seq x y z
N MET A 1 -67.08 -69.37 33.36
CA MET A 1 -68.16 -69.95 32.55
C MET A 1 -69.02 -68.80 32.07
N SER A 2 -69.23 -68.73 30.75
CA SER A 2 -70.35 -68.07 30.06
C SER A 2 -70.73 -66.65 30.48
N ASP A 3 -70.41 -65.68 29.63
CA ASP A 3 -71.44 -64.89 28.94
C ASP A 3 -70.77 -63.88 28.01
N THR A 4 -71.19 -63.87 26.74
CA THR A 4 -70.92 -62.77 25.82
C THR A 4 -72.12 -61.82 25.91
N PRO A 5 -71.93 -60.54 26.28
CA PRO A 5 -72.94 -59.52 26.05
C PRO A 5 -72.57 -58.65 24.85
N ALA A 6 -73.51 -58.62 23.91
CA ALA A 6 -73.81 -57.63 22.89
C ALA A 6 -72.98 -56.34 22.82
N THR A 7 -72.49 -56.10 21.60
CA THR A 7 -71.96 -54.84 21.07
C THR A 7 -72.91 -53.65 21.35
N PRO A 8 -72.46 -52.59 22.05
CA PRO A 8 -73.20 -51.32 22.13
C PRO A 8 -73.08 -50.52 20.82
N PRO A 9 -74.12 -49.74 20.45
CA PRO A 9 -74.14 -48.98 19.20
C PRO A 9 -73.07 -47.86 19.20
N ALA A 10 -72.51 -47.60 18.01
CA ALA A 10 -71.52 -46.56 17.80
C ALA A 10 -72.05 -45.18 18.24
N PRO A 11 -71.24 -44.36 18.94
CA PRO A 11 -71.62 -42.98 19.24
C PRO A 11 -71.76 -42.18 17.94
N PRO A 12 -72.70 -41.21 17.87
CA PRO A 12 -72.90 -40.40 16.68
C PRO A 12 -71.62 -39.63 16.33
N SER A 13 -71.26 -39.63 15.05
CA SER A 13 -70.15 -38.83 14.53
C SER A 13 -70.36 -37.36 14.92
N PRO A 14 -69.34 -36.66 15.46
CA PRO A 14 -69.48 -35.26 15.81
C PRO A 14 -69.84 -34.44 14.55
N PRO A 15 -70.72 -33.42 14.68
CA PRO A 15 -71.08 -32.57 13.56
C PRO A 15 -69.81 -31.90 13.02
N ALA A 16 -69.66 -31.90 11.68
CA ALA A 16 -68.60 -31.16 11.02
C ALA A 16 -68.61 -29.71 11.52
N PRO A 17 -67.45 -29.11 11.89
CA PRO A 17 -67.43 -27.74 12.38
C PRO A 17 -68.00 -26.84 11.28
N GLY A 18 -69.16 -26.25 11.59
CA GLY A 18 -69.76 -25.23 10.76
C GLY A 18 -68.74 -24.12 10.56
N LYS A 19 -68.48 -23.77 9.30
CA LYS A 19 -67.63 -22.65 8.92
C LYS A 19 -68.28 -21.36 9.44
N SER A 20 -68.04 -21.02 10.71
CA SER A 20 -68.43 -19.73 11.25
C SER A 20 -67.69 -18.67 10.44
N ALA A 21 -68.45 -17.79 9.79
CA ALA A 21 -67.87 -16.66 9.09
C ALA A 21 -66.96 -15.90 10.06
N PRO A 22 -65.73 -15.54 9.68
CA PRO A 22 -64.78 -14.92 10.58
C PRO A 22 -65.44 -13.68 11.19
N ASP A 23 -65.46 -13.64 12.52
CA ASP A 23 -65.99 -12.55 13.32
C ASP A 23 -65.33 -11.23 12.90
N ARG A 24 -66.01 -10.09 13.01
CA ARG A 24 -65.50 -8.81 12.48
C ARG A 24 -64.11 -8.48 13.04
N GLY A 25 -63.84 -8.88 14.28
CA GLY A 25 -62.51 -8.76 14.91
C GLY A 25 -61.42 -9.56 14.20
N MET A 26 -61.70 -10.80 13.78
CA MET A 26 -60.76 -11.63 13.02
C MET A 26 -60.40 -10.96 11.69
N ARG A 27 -61.36 -10.34 11.00
CA ARG A 27 -61.11 -9.65 9.73
C ARG A 27 -60.27 -8.38 9.93
N VAL A 28 -60.49 -7.64 11.01
CA VAL A 28 -59.68 -6.46 11.34
C VAL A 28 -58.25 -6.87 11.67
N VAL A 29 -58.05 -7.91 12.47
CA VAL A 29 -56.72 -8.44 12.78
C VAL A 29 -56.02 -8.94 11.51
N LEU A 30 -56.72 -9.68 10.66
CA LEU A 30 -56.15 -10.20 9.42
C LEU A 30 -55.82 -9.07 8.42
N LEU A 31 -56.66 -8.02 8.35
CA LEU A 31 -56.37 -6.81 7.59
C LEU A 31 -55.14 -6.07 8.14
N LEU A 32 -55.01 -5.93 9.45
CA LEU A 32 -53.84 -5.33 10.09
C LEU A 32 -52.57 -6.13 9.81
N ILE A 33 -52.63 -7.46 9.86
CA ILE A 33 -51.50 -8.33 9.49
C ILE A 33 -51.10 -8.12 8.03
N VAL A 34 -52.07 -8.10 7.11
CA VAL A 34 -51.79 -7.90 5.68
C VAL A 34 -51.21 -6.51 5.42
N VAL A 35 -51.78 -5.46 6.01
CA VAL A 35 -51.28 -4.09 5.89
C VAL A 35 -49.87 -3.97 6.48
N SER A 36 -49.61 -4.57 7.64
CA SER A 36 -48.29 -4.61 8.27
C SER A 36 -47.28 -5.38 7.43
N LEU A 37 -47.69 -6.48 6.78
CA LEU A 37 -46.81 -7.29 5.93
C LEU A 37 -46.46 -6.53 4.64
N VAL A 38 -47.45 -5.91 3.99
CA VAL A 38 -47.23 -5.07 2.80
C VAL A 38 -46.33 -3.88 3.16
N TRP A 39 -46.58 -3.24 4.30
CA TRP A 39 -45.72 -2.18 4.82
C TRP A 39 -44.28 -2.65 5.02
N TYR A 40 -44.08 -3.78 5.70
CA TYR A 40 -42.76 -4.36 5.94
C TYR A 40 -42.00 -4.63 4.64
N LEU A 41 -42.65 -5.25 3.66
CA LEU A 41 -42.05 -5.55 2.35
C LEU A 41 -41.71 -4.28 1.55
N LEU A 42 -42.56 -3.25 1.63
CA LEU A 42 -42.30 -1.96 0.99
C LEU A 42 -41.16 -1.21 1.69
N ALA A 43 -41.13 -1.21 3.03
CA ALA A 43 -40.10 -0.55 3.82
C ALA A 43 -38.72 -1.17 3.56
N ASP A 44 -38.63 -2.51 3.55
CA ASP A 44 -37.40 -3.25 3.27
C ASP A 44 -36.84 -2.94 1.87
N ARG A 45 -37.73 -2.73 0.89
CA ARG A 45 -37.35 -2.48 -0.50
C ARG A 45 -37.03 -1.02 -0.84
N PHE A 46 -37.70 -0.05 -0.19
CA PHE A 46 -37.62 1.37 -0.55
C PHE A 46 -36.92 2.26 0.49
N THR A 47 -36.81 1.79 1.73
CA THR A 47 -36.12 2.46 2.86
C THR A 47 -35.31 1.40 3.61
N PRO A 48 -34.33 0.77 2.96
CA PRO A 48 -33.59 -0.32 3.58
C PRO A 48 -32.82 0.19 4.78
N TYR A 49 -32.94 -0.56 5.88
CA TYR A 49 -32.35 -0.26 7.18
C TYR A 49 -31.54 -1.46 7.65
N THR A 50 -30.37 -1.20 8.24
CA THR A 50 -29.57 -2.23 8.89
C THR A 50 -28.95 -1.70 10.17
N GLN A 51 -28.97 -2.56 11.19
CA GLN A 51 -28.22 -2.38 12.44
C GLN A 51 -26.84 -3.05 12.37
N GLN A 52 -26.59 -3.81 11.31
CA GLN A 52 -25.29 -4.46 11.08
C GLN A 52 -24.39 -3.51 10.31
N ALA A 53 -24.05 -2.39 10.93
CA ALA A 53 -23.06 -1.49 10.39
C ALA A 53 -21.98 -1.17 11.42
N ARG A 54 -20.76 -0.94 10.94
CA ARG A 54 -19.63 -0.57 11.80
C ARG A 54 -18.82 0.55 11.19
N LEU A 55 -18.36 1.46 12.05
CA LEU A 55 -17.37 2.45 11.68
C LEU A 55 -16.02 1.78 11.43
N GLN A 56 -15.43 2.04 10.28
CA GLN A 56 -14.14 1.50 9.84
C GLN A 56 -13.20 2.64 9.46
N ALA A 57 -11.91 2.34 9.53
CA ALA A 57 -10.82 3.21 9.15
C ALA A 57 -9.70 2.36 8.57
N TYR A 58 -8.75 3.00 7.89
CA TYR A 58 -7.50 2.31 7.55
C TYR A 58 -6.70 2.07 8.83
N VAL A 59 -6.41 0.79 9.08
CA VAL A 59 -5.60 0.33 10.20
C VAL A 59 -4.25 -0.08 9.62
N VAL A 60 -3.22 0.73 9.86
CA VAL A 60 -1.88 0.55 9.30
C VAL A 60 -0.94 0.09 10.41
N ALA A 61 -0.28 -1.04 10.19
CA ALA A 61 0.75 -1.51 11.10
C ALA A 61 2.03 -0.70 10.88
N VAL A 62 2.46 0.04 11.90
CA VAL A 62 3.70 0.82 11.87
C VAL A 62 4.84 -0.11 12.25
N SER A 63 5.83 -0.22 11.36
CA SER A 63 7.01 -1.06 11.55
C SER A 63 8.28 -0.26 11.26
N ALA A 64 9.41 -0.75 11.76
CA ALA A 64 10.70 -0.18 11.38
C ALA A 64 11.11 -0.70 10.00
N GLU A 65 11.71 0.16 9.17
CA GLU A 65 12.31 -0.27 7.89
C GLU A 65 13.74 -0.81 8.08
N VAL A 66 14.38 -0.46 9.20
CA VAL A 66 15.75 -0.87 9.54
C VAL A 66 15.80 -1.49 10.94
N ALA A 67 16.79 -2.35 11.20
CA ALA A 67 16.88 -3.11 12.44
C ALA A 67 17.69 -2.38 13.54
N GLY A 68 17.17 -2.31 14.76
CA GLY A 68 17.95 -1.76 15.86
C GLY A 68 17.22 -1.77 17.20
N PRO A 69 17.95 -1.48 18.29
CA PRO A 69 17.33 -1.22 19.57
C PRO A 69 16.59 0.14 19.53
N VAL A 70 15.41 0.18 20.14
CA VAL A 70 14.64 1.42 20.32
C VAL A 70 15.36 2.31 21.33
N LYS A 71 15.74 3.51 20.89
CA LYS A 71 16.39 4.52 21.74
C LYS A 71 15.38 5.40 22.45
N ARG A 72 14.28 5.72 21.77
CA ARG A 72 13.25 6.61 22.30
C ARG A 72 11.89 6.28 21.68
N VAL A 73 10.85 6.26 22.52
CA VAL A 73 9.45 6.24 22.07
C VAL A 73 8.87 7.62 22.33
N ALA A 74 8.31 8.25 21.31
CA ALA A 74 7.83 9.65 21.35
C ALA A 74 6.31 9.77 21.57
N VAL A 75 5.59 8.66 21.39
CA VAL A 75 4.13 8.61 21.43
C VAL A 75 3.63 7.57 22.43
N GLY A 76 2.45 7.82 22.99
CA GLY A 76 1.73 6.90 23.85
C GLY A 76 0.58 6.20 23.14
N ASN A 77 0.01 5.20 23.81
CA ASN A 77 -1.20 4.53 23.35
C ASN A 77 -2.41 5.50 23.43
N ASN A 78 -3.28 5.47 22.41
CA ASN A 78 -4.42 6.38 22.23
C ASN A 78 -4.05 7.86 22.07
N GLN A 79 -2.85 8.15 21.55
CA GLN A 79 -2.42 9.51 21.26
C GLN A 79 -2.68 9.86 19.79
N GLU A 80 -3.20 11.07 19.54
CA GLU A 80 -3.35 11.63 18.20
C GLU A 80 -1.99 12.14 17.70
N VAL A 81 -1.68 11.80 16.45
CA VAL A 81 -0.44 12.16 15.76
C VAL A 81 -0.77 12.78 14.42
N ARG A 82 0.05 13.73 14.00
CA ARG A 82 -0.01 14.33 12.68
C ARG A 82 1.02 13.70 11.76
N LYS A 83 0.77 13.80 10.46
CA LYS A 83 1.73 13.39 9.44
C LYS A 83 3.10 14.04 9.69
N GLY A 84 4.14 13.22 9.75
CA GLY A 84 5.52 13.62 9.97
C GLY A 84 5.96 13.64 11.44
N ASP A 85 5.03 13.48 12.39
CA ASP A 85 5.38 13.36 13.81
C ASP A 85 6.25 12.12 14.04
N VAL A 86 7.27 12.28 14.88
CA VAL A 86 8.15 11.17 15.26
C VAL A 86 7.37 10.22 16.16
N LEU A 87 7.35 8.93 15.83
CA LEU A 87 6.70 7.89 16.61
C LEU A 87 7.71 7.22 17.56
N PHE A 88 8.83 6.76 17.00
CA PHE A 88 9.94 6.22 17.77
C PHE A 88 11.24 6.36 16.98
N GLU A 89 12.35 6.33 17.71
CA GLU A 89 13.70 6.42 17.19
C GLU A 89 14.49 5.18 17.58
N LEU A 90 15.15 4.59 16.61
CA LEU A 90 16.15 3.54 16.81
C LEU A 90 17.51 4.16 17.15
N ASP A 91 18.40 3.35 17.70
CA ASP A 91 19.79 3.76 17.86
C ASP A 91 20.46 4.01 16.50
N GLN A 92 20.98 5.23 16.33
CA GLN A 92 21.54 5.73 15.09
C GLN A 92 23.05 5.50 14.97
N GLU A 93 23.74 5.10 16.04
CA GLU A 93 25.20 5.10 16.10
C GLU A 93 25.81 4.21 15.01
N GLN A 94 25.31 2.98 14.86
CA GLN A 94 25.76 2.06 13.81
C GLN A 94 25.52 2.62 12.40
N TYR A 95 24.44 3.36 12.19
CA TYR A 95 24.09 3.93 10.89
C TYR A 95 24.92 5.17 10.55
N ARG A 96 25.25 6.00 11.55
CA ARG A 96 26.19 7.11 11.38
C ARG A 96 27.58 6.61 11.05
N ILE A 97 28.04 5.57 11.73
CA ILE A 97 29.32 4.92 11.44
C ILE A 97 29.31 4.34 10.01
N ALA A 98 28.22 3.68 9.61
CA ALA A 98 28.07 3.14 8.25
C ALA A 98 28.10 4.25 7.17
N LEU A 99 27.44 5.39 7.42
CA LEU A 99 27.48 6.55 6.53
C LEU A 99 28.89 7.12 6.42
N GLN A 100 29.58 7.34 7.55
CA GLN A 100 30.96 7.84 7.57
C GLN A 100 31.91 6.91 6.80
N ARG A 101 31.73 5.59 6.96
CA ARG A 101 32.52 4.60 6.21
C ARG A 101 32.25 4.70 4.70
N ALA A 102 30.99 4.77 4.29
CA ALA A 102 30.64 4.91 2.89
C ALA A 102 31.17 6.22 2.27
N GLU A 103 31.17 7.33 3.03
CA GLU A 103 31.73 8.61 2.61
C GLU A 103 33.26 8.53 2.44
N ALA A 104 33.96 7.84 3.35
CA ALA A 104 35.40 7.60 3.25
C ALA A 104 35.76 6.70 2.05
N ASP A 105 34.93 5.69 1.77
CA ASP A 105 35.10 4.82 0.60
C ASP A 105 34.91 5.62 -0.70
N LEU A 106 33.91 6.52 -0.76
CA LEU A 106 33.70 7.43 -1.89
C LEU A 106 34.90 8.37 -2.11
N ASP A 107 35.44 8.94 -1.04
CA ASP A 107 36.64 9.78 -1.12
C ASP A 107 37.86 9.00 -1.64
N THR A 108 38.02 7.75 -1.20
CA THR A 108 39.08 6.86 -1.70
C THR A 108 38.95 6.62 -3.21
N VAL A 109 37.74 6.34 -3.69
CA VAL A 109 37.48 6.16 -5.13
C VAL A 109 37.75 7.44 -5.91
N ARG A 110 37.34 8.60 -5.40
CA ARG A 110 37.63 9.91 -6.03
C ARG A 110 39.14 10.16 -6.14
N ARG A 111 39.90 9.87 -5.08
CA ARG A 111 41.37 9.97 -5.10
C ARG A 111 42.01 9.00 -6.09
N GLN A 112 41.49 7.78 -6.21
CA GLN A 112 41.95 6.81 -7.19
C GLN A 112 41.70 7.27 -8.64
N ILE A 113 40.53 7.85 -8.91
CA ILE A 113 40.22 8.44 -10.23
C ILE A 113 41.16 9.61 -10.51
N GLY A 114 41.38 10.51 -9.55
CA GLY A 114 42.32 11.62 -9.70
C GLY A 114 43.76 11.17 -10.00
N ALA A 115 44.23 10.12 -9.32
CA ALA A 115 45.53 9.51 -9.60
C ALA A 115 45.59 8.89 -11.02
N SER A 116 44.50 8.26 -11.44
CA SER A 116 44.40 7.65 -12.78
C SER A 116 44.39 8.73 -13.88
N THR A 117 43.72 9.86 -13.67
CA THR A 117 43.76 11.02 -14.57
C THR A 117 45.18 11.55 -14.73
N ALA A 118 45.92 11.73 -13.63
CA ALA A 118 47.32 12.15 -13.69
C ALA A 118 48.21 11.13 -14.44
N GLY A 119 47.90 9.84 -14.32
CA GLY A 119 48.54 8.76 -15.09
C GLY A 119 48.29 8.89 -16.60
N ILE A 120 47.06 9.21 -17.01
CA ILE A 120 46.70 9.48 -18.41
C ILE A 120 47.46 10.69 -18.94
N ASP A 121 47.54 11.78 -18.18
CA ASP A 121 48.28 12.98 -18.59
C ASP A 121 49.77 12.67 -18.84
N SER A 122 50.38 11.85 -17.98
CA SER A 122 51.75 11.37 -18.15
C SER A 122 51.93 10.49 -19.40
N ALA A 123 50.99 9.58 -19.66
CA ALA A 123 51.00 8.75 -20.86
C ALA A 123 50.82 9.59 -22.14
N GLN A 124 49.96 10.61 -22.10
CA GLN A 124 49.75 11.55 -23.22
C GLN A 124 51.01 12.37 -23.50
N ALA A 125 51.70 12.85 -22.46
CA ALA A 125 52.98 13.55 -22.61
C ALA A 125 54.05 12.64 -23.26
N SER A 126 54.09 11.38 -22.85
CA SER A 126 55.00 10.36 -23.42
C SER A 126 54.67 10.08 -24.90
N LEU A 127 53.39 10.01 -25.25
CA LEU A 127 52.94 9.91 -26.64
C LEU A 127 53.33 11.15 -27.45
N ALA A 128 53.16 12.35 -26.92
CA ALA A 128 53.54 13.58 -27.60
C ALA A 128 55.05 13.63 -27.88
N ALA A 129 55.89 13.18 -26.94
CA ALA A 129 57.33 13.04 -27.12
C ALA A 129 57.68 12.01 -28.20
N ALA A 130 57.05 10.83 -28.19
CA ALA A 130 57.24 9.80 -29.22
C ALA A 130 56.85 10.31 -30.62
N GLN A 131 55.74 11.05 -30.72
CA GLN A 131 55.31 11.67 -31.98
C GLN A 131 56.27 12.74 -32.47
N ALA A 132 56.85 13.54 -31.56
CA ALA A 132 57.87 14.51 -31.93
C ALA A 132 59.14 13.83 -32.49
N ASN A 133 59.54 12.71 -31.88
CA ASN A 133 60.66 11.91 -32.36
C ASN A 133 60.38 11.27 -33.73
N GLU A 134 59.19 10.70 -33.93
CA GLU A 134 58.78 10.14 -35.24
C GLU A 134 58.76 11.22 -36.32
N ARG A 135 58.23 12.41 -36.03
CA ARG A 135 58.24 13.53 -36.99
C ARG A 135 59.66 13.90 -37.41
N LYS A 136 60.58 13.98 -36.45
CA LYS A 136 62.00 14.26 -36.72
C LYS A 136 62.61 13.15 -37.58
N ALA A 137 62.47 11.89 -37.18
CA ALA A 137 63.01 10.74 -37.90
C ALA A 137 62.44 10.62 -39.32
N ARG A 138 61.16 10.93 -39.51
CA ARG A 138 60.50 10.98 -40.82
C ARG A 138 61.10 12.08 -41.70
N GLN A 139 61.21 13.31 -41.19
CA GLN A 139 61.80 14.43 -41.94
C GLN A 139 63.25 14.15 -42.35
N ASP A 140 64.04 13.53 -41.47
CA ASP A 140 65.43 13.18 -41.76
C ASP A 140 65.52 12.07 -42.83
N ALA A 141 64.67 11.04 -42.75
CA ALA A 141 64.59 9.98 -43.76
C ALA A 141 64.13 10.52 -45.12
N GLU A 142 63.09 11.35 -45.15
CA GLU A 142 62.57 11.99 -46.38
C GLU A 142 63.60 12.95 -47.00
N ARG A 143 64.35 13.68 -46.17
CA ARG A 143 65.44 14.55 -46.62
C ARG A 143 66.54 13.72 -47.29
N LEU A 144 67.03 12.67 -46.63
CA LEU A 144 68.08 11.81 -47.19
C LEU A 144 67.63 11.05 -48.45
N GLN A 145 66.37 10.62 -48.50
CA GLN A 145 65.79 9.98 -49.67
C GLN A 145 65.75 10.93 -50.87
N ARG A 146 65.33 12.18 -50.68
CA ARG A 146 65.37 13.21 -51.75
C ARG A 146 66.79 13.48 -52.22
N LEU A 147 67.74 13.69 -51.30
CA LEU A 147 69.15 13.91 -51.68
C LEU A 147 69.72 12.74 -52.50
N TYR A 148 69.40 11.49 -52.14
CA TYR A 148 69.84 10.31 -52.90
C TYR A 148 69.22 10.24 -54.31
N GLN A 149 67.95 10.65 -54.46
CA GLN A 149 67.26 10.66 -55.75
C GLN A 149 67.75 11.78 -56.67
N GLU A 150 68.07 12.96 -56.11
CA GLU A 150 68.58 14.11 -56.85
C GLU A 150 70.06 13.95 -57.22
N ASP A 151 70.88 13.39 -56.32
CA ASP A 151 72.30 13.12 -56.54
C ASP A 151 72.78 11.83 -55.82
N PRO A 152 72.87 10.70 -56.55
CA PRO A 152 73.25 9.40 -55.98
C PRO A 152 74.63 9.36 -55.31
N GLY A 153 75.53 10.32 -55.61
CA GLY A 153 76.87 10.38 -55.05
C GLY A 153 76.97 11.08 -53.69
N THR A 154 75.97 11.86 -53.30
CA THR A 154 76.05 12.77 -52.13
C THR A 154 75.79 12.06 -50.79
N VAL A 155 75.05 10.95 -50.75
CA VAL A 155 74.77 10.18 -49.51
C VAL A 155 74.96 8.67 -49.72
N SER A 156 75.46 7.97 -48.70
CA SER A 156 75.63 6.51 -48.77
C SER A 156 74.30 5.76 -48.58
N VAL A 157 74.11 4.67 -49.32
CA VAL A 157 72.92 3.79 -49.21
C VAL A 157 72.71 3.33 -47.76
N ARG A 158 73.79 2.96 -47.07
CA ARG A 158 73.75 2.59 -45.64
C ARG A 158 73.18 3.69 -44.74
N ARG A 159 73.47 4.98 -45.01
CA ARG A 159 72.88 6.09 -44.25
C ARG A 159 71.39 6.22 -44.50
N LEU A 160 70.94 6.04 -45.74
CA LEU A 160 69.52 6.05 -46.08
C LEU A 160 68.76 4.90 -45.38
N GLU A 161 69.28 3.67 -45.49
CA GLU A 161 68.70 2.49 -44.82
C GLU A 161 68.64 2.67 -43.31
N SER A 162 69.69 3.22 -42.70
CA SER A 162 69.72 3.51 -41.27
C SER A 162 68.67 4.56 -40.86
N ALA A 163 68.47 5.61 -41.67
CA ALA A 163 67.44 6.62 -41.41
C ALA A 163 66.02 6.04 -41.58
N GLN A 164 65.80 5.17 -42.57
CA GLN A 164 64.54 4.46 -42.77
C GLN A 164 64.22 3.53 -41.59
N ALA A 165 65.19 2.74 -41.13
CA ALA A 165 65.05 1.89 -39.95
C ALA A 165 64.75 2.72 -38.68
N THR A 166 65.40 3.88 -38.53
CA THR A 166 65.15 4.81 -37.41
C THR A 166 63.72 5.36 -37.43
N ARG A 167 63.21 5.71 -38.63
CA ARG A 167 61.81 6.13 -38.81
C ARG A 167 60.84 5.01 -38.41
N GLU A 168 61.07 3.79 -38.86
CA GLU A 168 60.21 2.64 -38.54
C GLU A 168 60.21 2.32 -37.03
N GLN A 169 61.38 2.38 -36.40
CA GLN A 169 61.52 2.26 -34.95
C GLN A 169 60.73 3.36 -34.21
N ALA A 170 60.82 4.62 -34.65
CA ALA A 170 60.08 5.73 -34.05
C ALA A 170 58.56 5.59 -34.25
N ALA A 171 58.11 5.09 -35.41
CA ALA A 171 56.70 4.79 -35.66
C ALA A 171 56.18 3.70 -34.71
N SER A 172 56.99 2.66 -34.46
CA SER A 172 56.67 1.59 -33.50
C SER A 172 56.58 2.11 -32.06
N GLN A 173 57.43 3.06 -31.67
CA GLN A 173 57.35 3.73 -30.36
C GLN A 173 56.07 4.56 -30.22
N VAL A 174 55.63 5.25 -31.27
CA VAL A 174 54.33 5.95 -31.26
C VAL A 174 53.19 4.97 -31.07
N ALA A 175 53.21 3.82 -31.76
CA ALA A 175 52.19 2.79 -31.60
C ALA A 175 52.15 2.25 -30.15
N ALA A 176 53.31 1.97 -29.54
CA ALA A 176 53.41 1.55 -28.15
C ALA A 176 52.88 2.62 -27.17
N ALA A 177 53.26 3.89 -27.37
CA ALA A 177 52.79 4.99 -26.52
C ALA A 177 51.29 5.27 -26.68
N ARG A 178 50.71 5.04 -27.86
CA ARG A 178 49.24 5.10 -28.05
C ARG A 178 48.54 4.00 -27.27
N ALA A 179 49.05 2.77 -27.34
CA ALA A 179 48.49 1.65 -26.57
C ALA A 179 48.60 1.88 -25.05
N GLU A 180 49.65 2.56 -24.58
CA GLU A 180 49.79 3.00 -23.18
C GLU A 180 48.68 3.96 -22.75
N VAL A 181 48.39 4.98 -23.57
CA VAL A 181 47.31 5.94 -23.29
C VAL A 181 45.96 5.24 -23.23
N GLU A 182 45.66 4.36 -24.18
CA GLU A 182 44.38 3.63 -24.18
C GLU A 182 44.27 2.70 -22.96
N ARG A 183 45.34 1.99 -22.59
CA ARG A 183 45.34 1.17 -21.37
C ARG A 183 45.11 2.01 -20.11
N ALA A 184 45.70 3.20 -20.02
CA ALA A 184 45.50 4.10 -18.90
C ALA A 184 44.03 4.62 -18.84
N ARG A 185 43.42 4.90 -19.99
CA ARG A 185 41.99 5.26 -20.09
C ARG A 185 41.08 4.11 -19.70
N GLU A 186 41.37 2.90 -20.15
CA GLU A 186 40.63 1.69 -19.77
C GLU A 186 40.72 1.41 -18.26
N GLN A 187 41.91 1.58 -17.67
CA GLN A 187 42.12 1.43 -16.22
C GLN A 187 41.36 2.46 -15.39
N GLN A 188 41.23 3.69 -15.88
CA GLN A 188 40.40 4.70 -15.24
C GLN A 188 38.92 4.29 -15.29
N GLY A 189 38.47 3.57 -16.33
CA GLY A 189 37.12 3.02 -16.42
C GLY A 189 36.03 4.06 -16.65
N GLY A 190 36.37 5.19 -17.29
CA GLY A 190 35.49 6.33 -17.52
C GLY A 190 35.75 7.51 -16.58
N HIS A 191 35.23 8.68 -16.94
CA HIS A 191 35.34 9.91 -16.15
C HIS A 191 34.02 10.18 -15.40
N ASP A 192 34.13 10.79 -14.24
CA ASP A 192 32.99 11.30 -13.47
C ASP A 192 31.85 10.28 -13.30
N GLU A 193 30.62 10.65 -13.65
CA GLU A 193 29.41 9.84 -13.46
C GLU A 193 29.35 8.57 -14.31
N ASP A 194 30.15 8.48 -15.38
CA ASP A 194 30.25 7.28 -16.21
C ASP A 194 31.13 6.20 -15.57
N ASN A 195 31.93 6.56 -14.56
CA ASN A 195 32.78 5.64 -13.84
C ASN A 195 31.95 4.69 -12.95
N ALA A 196 32.02 3.39 -13.23
CA ALA A 196 31.26 2.37 -12.49
C ALA A 196 31.60 2.32 -10.99
N GLN A 197 32.87 2.54 -10.63
CA GLN A 197 33.30 2.56 -9.22
C GLN A 197 32.76 3.80 -8.49
N LEU A 198 32.79 4.96 -9.15
CA LEU A 198 32.22 6.19 -8.58
C LEU A 198 30.71 6.07 -8.35
N ARG A 199 29.97 5.54 -9.33
CA ARG A 199 28.53 5.29 -9.19
C ARG A 199 28.22 4.33 -8.05
N SER A 200 28.97 3.24 -7.95
CA SER A 200 28.79 2.25 -6.87
C SER A 200 29.04 2.87 -5.49
N ALA A 201 30.14 3.61 -5.32
CA ALA A 201 30.45 4.27 -4.06
C ALA A 201 29.40 5.35 -3.70
N THR A 202 28.93 6.12 -4.68
CA THR A 202 27.88 7.12 -4.49
C THR A 202 26.55 6.47 -4.08
N ALA A 203 26.18 5.35 -4.71
CA ALA A 203 24.99 4.59 -4.34
C ALA A 203 25.09 4.02 -2.92
N ASN A 204 26.27 3.59 -2.49
CA ASN A 204 26.50 3.12 -1.12
C ASN A 204 26.32 4.24 -0.09
N VAL A 205 26.80 5.46 -0.38
CA VAL A 205 26.56 6.65 0.48
C VAL A 205 25.06 6.96 0.54
N ALA A 206 24.37 6.96 -0.59
CA ALA A 206 22.93 7.22 -0.65
C ALA A 206 22.13 6.19 0.17
N LYS A 207 22.49 4.89 0.05
CA LYS A 207 21.89 3.83 0.85
C LYS A 207 22.14 4.02 2.34
N ALA A 208 23.39 4.27 2.75
CA ALA A 208 23.73 4.47 4.16
C ALA A 208 23.02 5.70 4.77
N ARG A 209 22.84 6.77 3.99
CA ARG A 209 22.06 7.94 4.38
C ARG A 209 20.58 7.61 4.55
N LEU A 210 19.98 6.89 3.59
CA LEU A 210 18.58 6.47 3.67
C LEU A 210 18.34 5.56 4.88
N ASP A 211 19.25 4.61 5.13
CA ASP A 211 19.17 3.72 6.28
C ASP A 211 19.29 4.51 7.60
N LEU A 212 20.12 5.56 7.64
CA LEU A 212 20.21 6.49 8.78
C LEU A 212 18.92 7.31 8.96
N GLU A 213 18.31 7.81 7.89
CA GLU A 213 17.04 8.55 7.96
C GLU A 213 15.90 7.66 8.49
N ARG A 214 15.86 6.40 8.02
CA ARG A 214 14.88 5.38 8.42
C ARG A 214 15.01 4.90 9.87
N THR A 215 16.05 5.31 10.59
CA THR A 215 16.12 5.09 12.04
C THR A 215 15.07 5.88 12.82
N THR A 216 14.56 6.96 12.23
CA THR A 216 13.51 7.80 12.82
C THR A 216 12.19 7.48 12.14
N VAL A 217 11.35 6.69 12.80
CA VAL A 217 10.05 6.30 12.25
C VAL A 217 9.04 7.39 12.53
N ARG A 218 8.37 7.86 11.47
CA ARG A 218 7.39 8.96 11.50
C ARG A 218 6.02 8.48 11.07
N ALA A 219 4.99 9.25 11.41
CA ALA A 219 3.63 8.98 10.94
C ALA A 219 3.46 9.36 9.46
N ASP A 220 2.98 8.43 8.63
CA ASP A 220 2.71 8.67 7.20
C ASP A 220 1.45 9.51 6.93
N SER A 221 0.51 9.53 7.89
CA SER A 221 -0.75 10.27 7.83
C SER A 221 -1.23 10.67 9.23
N ASP A 222 -2.17 11.60 9.30
CA ASP A 222 -2.83 11.98 10.54
C ASP A 222 -3.67 10.80 11.07
N GLY A 223 -3.57 10.53 12.37
CA GLY A 223 -4.17 9.33 12.95
C GLY A 223 -4.06 9.21 14.46
N LEU A 224 -4.58 8.10 14.97
CA LEU A 224 -4.49 7.72 16.36
C LEU A 224 -3.58 6.49 16.51
N ILE A 225 -2.63 6.54 17.43
CA ILE A 225 -1.78 5.38 17.75
C ILE A 225 -2.51 4.44 18.72
N THR A 226 -2.54 3.16 18.40
CA THR A 226 -3.02 2.08 19.27
C THR A 226 -2.06 0.89 19.27
N ASP A 227 -2.21 -0.01 20.26
CA ASP A 227 -1.45 -1.25 20.39
C ASP A 227 0.08 -1.03 20.34
N LEU A 228 0.57 -0.03 21.08
CA LEU A 228 2.00 0.21 21.26
C LEU A 228 2.64 -0.93 22.05
N ARG A 229 3.50 -1.72 21.39
CA ARG A 229 4.14 -2.93 21.95
C ARG A 229 5.65 -2.80 22.13
N THR A 230 6.17 -1.59 22.18
CA THR A 230 7.61 -1.36 22.32
C THR A 230 7.92 -0.33 23.38
N ASP A 231 9.14 -0.42 23.90
CA ASP A 231 9.71 0.53 24.85
C ASP A 231 11.22 0.63 24.62
N VAL A 232 11.85 1.63 25.24
CA VAL A 232 13.29 1.87 25.15
C VAL A 232 14.08 0.60 25.52
N GLY A 233 15.06 0.25 24.69
CA GLY A 233 15.89 -0.94 24.82
C GLY A 233 15.35 -2.18 24.10
N HIS A 234 14.08 -2.20 23.67
CA HIS A 234 13.54 -3.30 22.88
C HIS A 234 14.17 -3.36 21.49
N TYR A 235 14.50 -4.55 20.99
CA TYR A 235 15.08 -4.73 19.66
C TYR A 235 13.99 -4.95 18.62
N VAL A 236 13.98 -4.12 17.57
CA VAL A 236 12.98 -4.19 16.49
C VAL A 236 13.67 -4.59 15.18
N GLY A 237 13.11 -5.60 14.51
CA GLY A 237 13.53 -6.02 13.16
C GLY A 237 12.71 -5.35 12.06
N PRO A 238 13.22 -5.34 10.81
CA PRO A 238 12.55 -4.71 9.69
C PRO A 238 11.22 -5.39 9.38
N GLY A 239 10.16 -4.61 9.18
CA GLY A 239 8.81 -5.11 8.92
C GLY A 239 8.08 -5.70 10.14
N SER A 240 8.71 -5.73 11.32
CA SER A 240 8.04 -6.15 12.54
C SER A 240 7.13 -5.03 13.05
N PRO A 241 5.81 -5.25 13.20
CA PRO A 241 4.88 -4.22 13.65
C PRO A 241 5.12 -3.90 15.12
N VAL A 242 5.27 -2.61 15.41
CA VAL A 242 5.61 -2.06 16.72
C VAL A 242 4.40 -1.39 17.37
N MET A 243 3.57 -0.76 16.55
CA MET A 243 2.32 -0.11 16.92
C MET A 243 1.38 -0.09 15.73
N THR A 244 0.13 0.32 15.95
CA THR A 244 -0.88 0.46 14.92
C THR A 244 -1.32 1.91 14.80
N LEU A 245 -1.32 2.46 13.59
CA LEU A 245 -1.86 3.77 13.28
C LEU A 245 -3.25 3.59 12.68
N ILE A 246 -4.25 4.18 13.33
CA ILE A 246 -5.60 4.32 12.79
C ILE A 246 -5.68 5.65 12.05
N ALA A 247 -5.83 5.61 10.73
CA ALA A 247 -5.91 6.83 9.92
C ALA A 247 -7.30 7.48 10.09
N ILE A 248 -7.34 8.67 10.70
CA ILE A 248 -8.60 9.35 11.03
C ILE A 248 -9.13 10.25 9.90
N HIS A 249 -8.35 10.43 8.82
CA HIS A 249 -8.69 11.32 7.70
C HIS A 249 -9.67 10.71 6.69
N ASP A 250 -9.86 9.39 6.69
CA ASP A 250 -10.83 8.67 5.84
C ASP A 250 -11.55 7.60 6.66
N LEU A 251 -12.65 8.02 7.29
CA LEU A 251 -13.56 7.15 8.04
C LEU A 251 -14.74 6.78 7.14
N TRP A 252 -15.09 5.49 7.11
CA TRP A 252 -16.27 5.01 6.38
C TRP A 252 -17.07 4.04 7.25
N ILE A 253 -18.33 3.84 6.90
CA ILE A 253 -19.18 2.85 7.55
C ILE A 253 -19.38 1.69 6.59
N SER A 254 -19.07 0.49 7.07
CA SER A 254 -19.43 -0.75 6.37
C SER A 254 -20.78 -1.21 6.89
N ALA A 255 -21.82 -1.12 6.07
CA ALA A 255 -23.18 -1.50 6.42
C ALA A 255 -23.60 -2.77 5.65
N ASP A 256 -23.87 -3.85 6.38
CA ASP A 256 -24.24 -5.13 5.79
C ASP A 256 -25.75 -5.14 5.46
N MET A 257 -26.06 -5.00 4.18
CA MET A 257 -27.42 -4.92 3.64
C MET A 257 -27.82 -6.25 2.99
N THR A 258 -29.07 -6.68 3.10
CA THR A 258 -29.53 -7.92 2.44
C THR A 258 -29.61 -7.75 0.92
N GLU A 259 -29.58 -8.85 0.17
CA GLU A 259 -29.73 -8.84 -1.29
C GLU A 259 -30.99 -8.08 -1.77
N ASN A 260 -32.10 -8.20 -1.04
CA ASN A 260 -33.35 -7.50 -1.36
C ASN A 260 -33.21 -5.97 -1.25
N ASN A 261 -32.43 -5.51 -0.26
CA ASN A 261 -32.21 -4.09 0.03
C ASN A 261 -31.44 -3.39 -1.11
N LEU A 262 -30.58 -4.11 -1.82
CA LEU A 262 -29.69 -3.53 -2.83
C LEU A 262 -30.42 -3.04 -4.08
N GLY A 263 -31.64 -3.51 -4.35
CA GLY A 263 -32.28 -3.34 -5.66
C GLY A 263 -32.54 -1.89 -6.08
N HIS A 264 -32.63 -0.95 -5.13
CA HIS A 264 -32.78 0.48 -5.41
C HIS A 264 -31.57 1.32 -4.96
N LEU A 265 -30.54 0.70 -4.37
CA LEU A 265 -29.36 1.41 -3.92
C LEU A 265 -28.45 1.72 -5.12
N ARG A 266 -27.93 2.94 -5.16
CA ARG A 266 -26.95 3.38 -6.15
C ARG A 266 -25.85 4.15 -5.43
N ASN A 267 -24.69 4.27 -6.07
CA ASN A 267 -23.65 5.18 -5.60
C ASN A 267 -24.23 6.61 -5.54
N GLY A 268 -23.97 7.31 -4.45
CA GLY A 268 -24.50 8.64 -4.16
C GLY A 268 -25.87 8.66 -3.48
N THR A 269 -26.53 7.51 -3.27
CA THR A 269 -27.80 7.46 -2.52
C THR A 269 -27.59 8.08 -1.12
N PRO A 270 -28.44 9.03 -0.70
CA PRO A 270 -28.33 9.64 0.62
C PRO A 270 -28.71 8.61 1.69
N VAL A 271 -27.96 8.63 2.78
CA VAL A 271 -28.19 7.76 3.93
C VAL A 271 -28.19 8.57 5.22
N LEU A 272 -28.92 8.05 6.20
CA LEU A 272 -28.91 8.50 7.58
C LEU A 272 -28.16 7.48 8.41
N VAL A 273 -27.32 7.98 9.30
CA VAL A 273 -26.46 7.17 10.15
C VAL A 273 -26.66 7.61 11.60
N VAL A 274 -26.83 6.63 12.47
CA VAL A 274 -26.74 6.80 13.93
C VAL A 274 -25.55 5.99 14.40
N LEU A 275 -24.67 6.61 15.19
CA LEU A 275 -23.55 5.93 15.81
C LEU A 275 -23.84 5.78 17.30
N ASP A 276 -23.60 4.59 17.84
CA ASP A 276 -23.77 4.35 19.28
C ASP A 276 -22.73 5.16 20.10
N SER A 277 -21.60 5.53 19.47
CA SER A 277 -20.59 6.39 20.11
C SER A 277 -20.97 7.87 20.16
N LEU A 278 -22.00 8.30 19.42
CA LEU A 278 -22.52 9.67 19.37
C LEU A 278 -24.05 9.65 19.52
N PRO A 279 -24.56 9.35 20.73
CA PRO A 279 -26.00 9.30 20.96
C PRO A 279 -26.63 10.67 20.79
N GLY A 280 -27.86 10.72 20.27
CA GLY A 280 -28.61 11.94 19.99
C GLY A 280 -28.25 12.67 18.70
N GLU A 281 -27.17 12.26 18.02
CA GLU A 281 -26.76 12.82 16.74
C GLU A 281 -27.25 11.98 15.56
N LEU A 282 -27.77 12.65 14.54
CA LEU A 282 -28.19 12.03 13.28
C LEU A 282 -27.28 12.51 12.17
N LEU A 283 -26.34 11.66 11.78
CA LEU A 283 -25.34 11.97 10.77
C LEU A 283 -25.89 11.70 9.37
N LYS A 284 -25.51 12.55 8.43
CA LYS A 284 -25.81 12.37 7.01
C LYS A 284 -24.58 11.88 6.27
N GLY A 285 -24.83 11.01 5.30
CA GLY A 285 -23.79 10.49 4.44
C GLY A 285 -24.36 10.03 3.11
N ARG A 286 -23.51 9.40 2.31
CA ARG A 286 -23.87 8.86 0.99
C ARG A 286 -23.22 7.52 0.76
N ILE A 287 -23.86 6.69 -0.05
CA ILE A 287 -23.26 5.42 -0.47
C ILE A 287 -22.09 5.72 -1.41
N ARG A 288 -20.87 5.35 -0.99
CA ARG A 288 -19.64 5.45 -1.80
C ARG A 288 -19.57 4.28 -2.78
N SER A 289 -19.82 3.06 -2.30
CA SER A 289 -19.80 1.85 -3.13
C SER A 289 -20.63 0.73 -2.52
N ILE A 290 -21.00 -0.23 -3.36
CA ILE A 290 -21.75 -1.44 -3.00
C ILE A 290 -20.86 -2.65 -3.34
N GLY A 291 -20.67 -3.56 -2.40
CA GLY A 291 -19.88 -4.76 -2.61
C GLY A 291 -20.49 -5.65 -3.70
N TYR A 292 -19.66 -6.07 -4.67
CA TYR A 292 -20.09 -6.91 -5.80
C TYR A 292 -20.07 -8.42 -5.49
N GLY A 293 -19.56 -8.81 -4.33
CA GLY A 293 -19.46 -10.21 -3.94
C GLY A 293 -19.11 -10.37 -2.47
N VAL A 294 -19.59 -11.47 -1.89
CA VAL A 294 -19.23 -11.92 -0.55
C VAL A 294 -18.73 -13.35 -0.63
N SER A 295 -17.78 -13.70 0.24
CA SER A 295 -17.28 -15.07 0.28
C SER A 295 -18.35 -16.00 0.85
N VAL A 296 -18.74 -17.00 0.08
CA VAL A 296 -19.76 -17.99 0.44
C VAL A 296 -19.11 -19.33 0.74
N GLY A 297 -18.66 -19.50 1.98
CA GLY A 297 -18.11 -20.77 2.50
C GLY A 297 -16.64 -20.72 2.90
N GLN A 298 -16.17 -21.81 3.55
CA GLN A 298 -14.75 -22.02 3.80
C GLN A 298 -14.11 -22.64 2.56
N SER A 299 -13.10 -21.97 1.98
CA SER A 299 -12.22 -22.61 1.01
C SER A 299 -11.47 -23.74 1.69
N THR A 300 -11.83 -25.00 1.41
CA THR A 300 -11.11 -26.16 1.97
C THR A 300 -9.70 -26.24 1.37
N PRO A 301 -8.63 -26.35 2.19
CA PRO A 301 -7.29 -26.59 1.67
C PRO A 301 -7.21 -27.89 0.85
N PRO A 302 -6.34 -27.96 -0.17
CA PRO A 302 -6.11 -29.18 -0.95
C PRO A 302 -5.80 -30.37 -0.04
N GLY A 303 -6.50 -31.50 -0.22
CA GLY A 303 -6.32 -32.72 0.57
C GLY A 303 -7.36 -32.96 1.68
N SER A 304 -8.32 -32.04 1.86
CA SER A 304 -9.51 -32.27 2.70
C SER A 304 -10.76 -32.48 1.84
N LEU A 305 -11.70 -33.30 2.31
CA LEU A 305 -12.99 -33.45 1.65
C LEU A 305 -13.89 -32.25 2.00
N PRO A 306 -14.59 -31.66 1.02
CA PRO A 306 -15.59 -30.61 1.30
C PRO A 306 -16.65 -31.11 2.28
N THR A 307 -16.87 -30.37 3.36
CA THR A 307 -17.96 -30.66 4.30
C THR A 307 -19.24 -29.99 3.79
N VAL A 308 -20.31 -30.78 3.62
CA VAL A 308 -21.62 -30.25 3.25
C VAL A 308 -22.24 -29.62 4.49
N GLN A 309 -22.45 -28.30 4.45
CA GLN A 309 -23.23 -27.61 5.48
C GLN A 309 -24.71 -27.94 5.28
N ASN A 310 -25.26 -28.80 6.15
CA ASN A 310 -26.70 -29.08 6.19
C ASN A 310 -27.38 -28.09 7.15
N SER A 311 -27.78 -26.92 6.65
CA SER A 311 -28.63 -25.98 7.41
C SER A 311 -30.06 -26.55 7.51
N ARG A 312 -30.63 -26.60 8.72
CA ARG A 312 -32.03 -27.02 8.96
C ARG A 312 -33.03 -25.85 8.92
N GLU A 313 -32.60 -24.69 8.44
CA GLU A 313 -33.50 -23.56 8.20
C GLU A 313 -34.46 -23.88 7.03
N TRP A 314 -35.76 -23.82 7.32
CA TRP A 314 -36.84 -24.02 6.35
C TRP A 314 -36.96 -22.87 5.33
N LEU A 315 -36.28 -21.75 5.58
CA LEU A 315 -36.18 -20.59 4.68
C LEU A 315 -34.71 -20.22 4.51
N ARG A 316 -34.25 -20.02 3.27
CA ARG A 316 -32.87 -19.56 3.01
C ARG A 316 -32.65 -18.20 3.66
N SER A 317 -31.61 -18.09 4.49
CA SER A 317 -31.14 -16.79 4.99
C SER A 317 -30.69 -15.92 3.82
N ALA A 318 -31.15 -14.67 3.79
CA ALA A 318 -30.69 -13.72 2.80
C ALA A 318 -29.18 -13.48 2.96
N GLN A 319 -28.44 -13.47 1.86
CA GLN A 319 -27.05 -13.04 1.86
C GLN A 319 -26.98 -11.53 2.11
N ARG A 320 -25.92 -11.11 2.79
CA ARG A 320 -25.66 -9.71 3.08
C ARG A 320 -24.44 -9.25 2.33
N PHE A 321 -24.51 -8.04 1.79
CA PHE A 321 -23.45 -7.42 1.02
C PHE A 321 -23.01 -6.14 1.74
N PRO A 322 -21.70 -5.92 1.87
CA PRO A 322 -21.20 -4.71 2.50
C PRO A 322 -21.47 -3.51 1.58
N VAL A 323 -22.18 -2.52 2.11
CA VAL A 323 -22.39 -1.22 1.48
C VAL A 323 -21.49 -0.22 2.20
N ILE A 324 -20.57 0.40 1.46
CA ILE A 324 -19.65 1.39 2.00
C ILE A 324 -20.33 2.75 1.95
N VAL A 325 -20.46 3.35 3.13
CA VAL A 325 -21.05 4.67 3.34
C VAL A 325 -19.96 5.65 3.73
N GLU A 326 -19.94 6.78 3.05
CA GLU A 326 -19.11 7.94 3.38
C GLU A 326 -19.94 8.97 4.14
N LEU A 327 -19.38 9.50 5.23
CA LEU A 327 -20.01 10.52 6.06
C LEU A 327 -19.66 11.92 5.54
N ASP A 328 -20.60 12.87 5.67
CA ASP A 328 -20.35 14.25 5.27
C ASP A 328 -19.32 14.89 6.21
N ARG A 329 -18.23 15.44 5.65
CA ARG A 329 -17.05 15.93 6.41
C ARG A 329 -17.37 17.04 7.40
N ASP A 330 -18.35 17.90 7.08
CA ASP A 330 -18.73 19.06 7.89
C ASP A 330 -19.37 18.65 9.23
N GLN A 331 -19.77 17.38 9.39
CA GLN A 331 -20.38 16.85 10.61
C GLN A 331 -19.38 16.11 11.52
N LEU A 332 -18.11 16.01 11.13
CA LEU A 332 -17.08 15.23 11.83
C LEU A 332 -16.06 16.11 12.58
N GLU A 333 -16.45 17.31 13.03
CA GLU A 333 -15.56 18.36 13.55
C GLU A 333 -14.72 17.95 14.79
N SER A 334 -15.00 16.81 15.43
CA SER A 334 -14.18 16.28 16.52
C SER A 334 -14.05 14.76 16.45
N PRO A 335 -12.86 14.22 16.10
CA PRO A 335 -12.56 12.78 16.11
C PRO A 335 -12.74 12.11 17.48
N ALA A 336 -12.79 12.90 18.57
CA ALA A 336 -12.79 12.41 19.95
C ALA A 336 -13.96 11.47 20.31
N GLY A 337 -15.09 11.55 19.59
CA GLY A 337 -16.25 10.67 19.79
C GLY A 337 -16.34 9.48 18.84
N LEU A 338 -15.49 9.41 17.82
CA LEU A 338 -15.54 8.38 16.79
C LEU A 338 -14.64 7.21 17.16
N ARG A 339 -15.23 6.04 17.39
CA ARG A 339 -14.51 4.82 17.75
C ARG A 339 -14.55 3.84 16.59
N VAL A 340 -13.40 3.53 16.00
CA VAL A 340 -13.28 2.50 14.96
C VAL A 340 -13.71 1.15 15.54
N GLY A 341 -14.56 0.43 14.81
CA GLY A 341 -15.25 -0.77 15.26
C GLY A 341 -16.57 -0.51 15.98
N GLY A 342 -16.91 0.75 16.27
CA GLY A 342 -18.18 1.15 16.87
C GLY A 342 -19.38 0.72 16.02
N GLN A 343 -20.47 0.35 16.69
CA GLN A 343 -21.71 -0.02 16.05
C GLN A 343 -22.41 1.21 15.46
N ALA A 344 -23.04 0.99 14.32
CA ALA A 344 -23.78 2.00 13.60
C ALA A 344 -25.09 1.42 13.10
N GLU A 345 -26.10 2.27 13.02
CA GLU A 345 -27.34 1.99 12.31
C GLU A 345 -27.39 2.85 11.05
N VAL A 346 -27.74 2.23 9.92
CA VAL A 346 -27.76 2.90 8.62
C VAL A 346 -29.11 2.69 7.95
N MET A 347 -29.72 3.78 7.52
CA MET A 347 -30.92 3.79 6.69
C MET A 347 -30.66 4.53 5.38
N ALA A 348 -30.93 3.88 4.25
CA ALA A 348 -30.81 4.53 2.94
C ALA A 348 -32.14 5.12 2.46
N LEU A 349 -32.05 6.24 1.75
CA LEU A 349 -33.19 6.98 1.21
C LEU A 349 -33.08 7.09 -0.33
N PRO A 350 -33.25 5.97 -1.07
CA PRO A 350 -32.97 5.92 -2.52
C PRO A 350 -33.95 6.67 -3.42
N SER A 351 -35.18 6.96 -2.96
CA SER A 351 -36.23 7.57 -3.79
C SER A 351 -36.66 8.92 -3.23
N GLU A 352 -36.47 10.01 -3.97
CA GLU A 352 -36.95 11.33 -3.56
C GLU A 352 -38.48 11.40 -3.61
N GLY A 353 -39.12 11.91 -2.55
CA GLY A 353 -40.59 12.07 -2.48
C GLY A 353 -41.38 10.88 -1.93
N ASN A 354 -40.74 9.79 -1.51
CA ASN A 354 -41.42 8.67 -0.88
C ASN A 354 -41.92 9.04 0.54
N PRO A 355 -43.23 8.89 0.86
CA PRO A 355 -43.74 9.14 2.22
C PRO A 355 -43.04 8.29 3.30
N LEU A 356 -42.52 7.10 2.93
CA LEU A 356 -41.75 6.24 3.82
C LEU A 356 -40.47 6.92 4.32
N ASN A 357 -39.86 7.82 3.53
CA ASN A 357 -38.65 8.52 3.95
C ASN A 357 -38.90 9.46 5.13
N LEU A 358 -40.08 10.08 5.20
CA LEU A 358 -40.42 10.98 6.30
C LEU A 358 -40.58 10.18 7.60
N LEU A 359 -41.24 9.02 7.52
CA LEU A 359 -41.35 8.09 8.64
C LEU A 359 -39.99 7.48 9.01
N GLY A 360 -39.15 7.15 8.03
CA GLY A 360 -37.78 6.68 8.24
C GLY A 360 -36.89 7.71 8.93
N ARG A 361 -37.00 9.00 8.58
CA ARG A 361 -36.32 10.11 9.28
C ARG A 361 -36.75 10.21 10.74
N VAL A 362 -38.06 10.16 11.00
CA VAL A 362 -38.59 10.19 12.38
C VAL A 362 -38.13 8.96 13.16
N PHE A 363 -38.13 7.79 12.53
CA PHE A 363 -37.61 6.56 13.12
C PHE A 363 -36.13 6.68 13.48
N MET A 364 -35.28 7.12 12.55
CA MET A 364 -33.84 7.30 12.80
C MET A 364 -33.57 8.38 13.86
N TRP A 365 -34.37 9.45 13.89
CA TRP A 365 -34.28 10.45 14.96
C TRP A 365 -34.65 9.88 16.33
N LEU A 366 -35.70 9.03 16.39
CA LEU A 366 -36.08 8.35 17.62
C LEU A 366 -35.01 7.33 18.05
N MET A 367 -34.44 6.56 17.11
CA MET A 367 -33.35 5.62 17.37
C MET A 367 -32.09 6.32 17.86
N SER A 368 -31.79 7.50 17.30
CA SER A 368 -30.70 8.37 17.78
C SER A 368 -30.88 8.79 19.24
N TRP A 369 -32.11 9.01 19.70
CA TRP A 369 -32.36 9.24 21.13
C TRP A 369 -32.36 7.94 21.95
N LEU A 370 -32.82 6.84 21.36
CA LEU A 370 -32.85 5.54 22.01
C LEU A 370 -31.44 5.00 22.28
N SER A 371 -30.43 5.40 21.51
CA SER A 371 -29.04 5.00 21.75
C SER A 371 -28.46 5.54 23.06
N TYR A 372 -29.12 6.50 23.73
CA TYR A 372 -28.77 6.84 25.13
C TYR A 372 -29.15 5.75 26.15
N ALA A 373 -30.08 4.85 25.79
CA ALA A 373 -30.64 3.86 26.71
C ALA A 373 -29.88 2.53 26.74
N TYR A 374 -28.89 2.35 25.86
CA TYR A 374 -28.12 1.11 25.71
C TYR A 374 -26.65 1.29 26.08
#